data_AF-A0A8H6LSZ0-F1
#
_entry.id   AF-A0A8H6LSZ0-F1
#
_cell.length_a   1.000
_cell.length_b   1.000
_cell.length_c   1.000
_cell.angle_alpha   90.00
_cell.angle_beta   90.00
_cell.angle_gamma   90.00
#
_symmetry.space_group_name_H-M   'P 1'
#
loop_
_entity.id
_entity.type
_entity.pdbx_description
1 polymer ?
#
loop_
_entity_poly.entity_id
_entity_poly.type
_entity_poly.pdbx_seq_one_letter_code
_entity_poly.pdbx_strand_id
1 'polypeptide(L)'
;MRYPQMLANGLTTKGNSNVALKGILGIYAMGEITKALESRGKQSATADHYSNLAKSMYIQWETVAFQSGRMSSEFSQSSSWTLGYNIYAATLMGADLVGKNVLDGQTSFYSSQFSSSGSKLGLGFDSNAEYIVKSHWSLFAAGAATSTTVRDSFISGVWSRTFMKGRISPFSTTWDLRSGASPPNMTDGSASPAQGAMFSLLALTLPNVPTNFNSDGLSGDSSKQQGRKVSAGAIAGGVVGGLAVILALILLAIFLARRRRQKQIQEDDPDINFRLHTCPREPAASDRS
;
A
#
# COMPACT_ATOMS: atom_id res chain seq x y z
N MET A 1 -23.04 -0.45 -0.42
CA MET A 1 -22.20 0.77 -0.50
C MET A 1 -20.80 0.38 -0.03
N ARG A 2 -19.82 0.16 -0.93
CA ARG A 2 -18.42 -0.06 -0.53
C ARG A 2 -17.77 1.31 -0.39
N TYR A 3 -17.29 1.65 0.80
CA TYR A 3 -16.50 2.86 1.00
C TYR A 3 -15.28 2.83 0.07
N PRO A 4 -14.98 3.93 -0.65
CA PRO A 4 -13.78 4.00 -1.46
C PRO A 4 -12.57 3.76 -0.55
N GLN A 5 -11.77 2.75 -0.86
CA GLN A 5 -10.53 2.49 -0.14
C GLN A 5 -9.60 3.67 -0.44
N MET A 6 -9.22 4.40 0.61
CA MET A 6 -8.24 5.48 0.52
C MET A 6 -6.85 4.86 0.41
N LEU A 7 -6.07 5.37 -0.54
CA LEU A 7 -4.68 5.02 -0.71
C LEU A 7 -3.85 5.60 0.44
N ALA A 8 -2.61 5.11 0.60
CA ALA A 8 -1.64 5.64 1.58
C ALA A 8 -1.30 7.14 1.37
N ASN A 9 -1.83 7.76 0.32
CA ASN A 9 -1.66 9.15 -0.04
C ASN A 9 -2.93 10.01 0.08
N GLY A 10 -4.04 9.44 0.59
CA GLY A 10 -5.30 10.15 0.78
C GLY A 10 -6.21 10.25 -0.46
N LEU A 11 -5.81 9.70 -1.62
CA LEU A 11 -6.64 9.67 -2.83
C LEU A 11 -7.47 8.38 -2.92
N THR A 12 -8.50 8.38 -3.76
CA THR A 12 -9.33 7.19 -3.99
C THR A 12 -8.60 6.15 -4.86
N THR A 13 -8.82 4.86 -4.62
CA THR A 13 -8.13 3.75 -5.31
C THR A 13 -8.54 3.57 -6.78
N LYS A 14 -9.65 4.14 -7.24
CA LYS A 14 -10.21 3.79 -8.54
C LYS A 14 -9.48 4.52 -9.67
N GLY A 15 -8.48 3.84 -10.25
CA GLY A 15 -7.81 4.30 -11.47
C GLY A 15 -6.67 5.30 -11.23
N ASN A 16 -6.01 5.28 -10.06
CA ASN A 16 -4.83 6.11 -9.82
C ASN A 16 -3.62 5.61 -10.62
N SER A 17 -2.97 6.51 -11.36
CA SER A 17 -1.89 6.18 -12.28
C SER A 17 -0.64 5.65 -11.59
N ASN A 18 -0.24 6.26 -10.47
CA ASN A 18 0.92 5.81 -9.70
C ASN A 18 0.70 4.42 -9.10
N VAL A 19 -0.48 4.17 -8.53
CA VAL A 19 -0.79 2.89 -7.88
C VAL A 19 -0.86 1.76 -8.89
N ALA A 20 -1.46 1.99 -10.05
CA ALA A 20 -1.48 1.03 -11.13
C ALA A 20 -0.06 0.68 -11.61
N LEU A 21 0.80 1.69 -11.82
CA LEU A 21 2.19 1.46 -12.20
C LEU A 21 2.95 0.64 -11.15
N LYS A 22 2.72 0.89 -9.85
CA LYS A 22 3.31 0.09 -8.76
C LYS A 22 2.93 -1.38 -8.86
N GLY A 23 1.66 -1.67 -9.16
CA GLY A 23 1.18 -3.05 -9.34
C GLY A 23 1.86 -3.74 -10.52
N ILE A 24 1.96 -3.04 -11.66
CA ILE A 24 2.61 -3.54 -12.87
C ILE A 24 4.10 -3.85 -12.61
N LEU A 25 4.81 -2.93 -11.95
CA LEU A 25 6.21 -3.14 -11.57
C LEU A 25 6.38 -4.30 -10.57
N GLY A 26 5.40 -4.53 -9.69
CA GLY A 26 5.37 -5.70 -8.82
C GLY A 26 5.30 -7.01 -9.61
N ILE A 27 4.47 -7.07 -10.67
CA ILE A 27 4.40 -8.25 -11.55
C ILE A 27 5.71 -8.44 -12.31
N TYR A 28 6.30 -7.35 -12.83
CA TYR A 28 7.60 -7.40 -13.48
C TYR A 28 8.69 -7.96 -12.54
N ALA A 29 8.76 -7.46 -11.30
CA ALA A 29 9.70 -7.92 -10.30
C ALA A 29 9.49 -9.40 -9.95
N MET A 30 8.24 -9.88 -9.89
CA MET A 30 7.96 -11.31 -9.72
C MET A 30 8.53 -12.14 -10.88
N GLY A 31 8.43 -11.66 -12.12
CA GLY A 31 9.07 -12.30 -13.27
C GLY A 31 10.59 -12.42 -13.11
N GLU A 32 11.26 -11.35 -12.68
CA GLU A 32 12.71 -11.36 -12.44
C GLU A 32 13.12 -12.27 -11.28
N ILE A 33 12.33 -12.32 -10.19
CA ILE A 33 12.54 -13.25 -9.07
C ILE A 33 12.36 -14.70 -9.54
N THR A 34 11.26 -15.00 -10.25
CA THR A 34 11.00 -16.33 -10.80
C THR A 34 12.12 -16.75 -11.74
N LYS A 35 12.60 -15.84 -12.60
CA LYS A 35 13.77 -16.08 -13.44
C LYS A 35 14.99 -16.40 -12.58
N ALA A 36 15.32 -15.61 -11.57
CA ALA A 36 16.48 -15.90 -10.70
C ALA A 36 16.39 -17.27 -10.00
N LEU A 37 15.21 -17.65 -9.53
CA LEU A 37 14.99 -18.90 -8.78
C LEU A 37 14.92 -20.15 -9.68
N GLU A 38 14.14 -20.08 -10.76
CA GLU A 38 13.88 -21.23 -11.62
C GLU A 38 14.95 -21.42 -12.69
N SER A 39 15.52 -20.31 -13.18
CA SER A 39 16.40 -20.41 -14.35
C SER A 39 17.69 -21.15 -14.02
N ARG A 40 18.41 -20.82 -12.94
CA ARG A 40 19.86 -21.12 -12.85
C ARG A 40 20.58 -20.97 -14.22
N GLY A 41 20.15 -20.03 -15.07
CA GLY A 41 20.58 -19.91 -16.46
C GLY A 41 19.70 -20.56 -17.56
N LYS A 42 18.47 -21.00 -17.29
CA LYS A 42 17.52 -21.60 -18.25
C LYS A 42 16.23 -20.79 -18.41
N GLN A 43 15.56 -20.94 -19.55
CA GLN A 43 14.27 -20.31 -19.79
C GLN A 43 13.21 -20.82 -18.79
N SER A 44 12.44 -19.90 -18.21
CA SER A 44 11.30 -20.21 -17.33
C SER A 44 10.01 -19.69 -17.96
N ALA A 45 9.08 -20.59 -18.28
CA ALA A 45 7.78 -20.22 -18.83
C ALA A 45 6.95 -19.38 -17.84
N THR A 46 7.12 -19.60 -16.54
CA THR A 46 6.47 -18.80 -15.49
C THR A 46 7.03 -17.39 -15.45
N ALA A 47 8.36 -17.23 -15.54
CA ALA A 47 8.99 -15.91 -15.61
C ALA A 47 8.56 -15.15 -16.86
N ASP A 48 8.51 -15.82 -18.01
CA ASP A 48 8.03 -15.25 -19.27
C ASP A 48 6.58 -14.80 -19.17
N HIS A 49 5.72 -15.60 -18.53
CA HIS A 49 4.33 -15.24 -18.30
C HIS A 49 4.20 -13.93 -17.53
N TYR A 50 4.91 -13.78 -16.41
CA TYR A 50 4.88 -12.54 -15.62
C TYR A 50 5.48 -11.35 -16.37
N SER A 51 6.61 -11.54 -17.06
CA SER A 51 7.24 -10.48 -17.84
C SER A 51 6.31 -9.98 -18.96
N ASN A 52 5.70 -10.90 -19.72
CA ASN A 52 4.77 -10.56 -20.79
C ASN A 52 3.48 -9.91 -20.26
N LEU A 53 2.97 -10.39 -19.12
CA LEU A 53 1.81 -9.79 -18.47
C LEU A 53 2.10 -8.35 -18.04
N ALA A 54 3.24 -8.11 -17.39
CA ALA A 54 3.67 -6.77 -16.98
C ALA A 54 3.80 -5.82 -18.18
N LYS A 55 4.43 -6.28 -19.27
CA LYS A 55 4.54 -5.51 -20.54
C LYS A 55 3.18 -5.17 -21.12
N SER A 56 2.27 -6.13 -21.22
CA SER A 56 0.91 -5.90 -21.72
C SER A 56 0.14 -4.90 -20.86
N MET A 57 0.21 -5.03 -19.53
CA MET A 57 -0.43 -4.10 -18.61
C MET A 57 0.18 -2.70 -18.66
N TYR A 58 1.50 -2.60 -18.85
CA TYR A 58 2.19 -1.32 -19.02
C TYR A 58 1.73 -0.59 -20.29
N ILE A 59 1.61 -1.28 -21.43
CA ILE A 59 1.12 -0.67 -22.68
C ILE A 59 -0.30 -0.09 -22.49
N GLN A 60 -1.18 -0.83 -21.81
CA GLN A 60 -2.52 -0.36 -21.48
C GLN A 60 -2.48 0.84 -20.53
N TRP A 61 -1.64 0.76 -19.49
CA TRP A 61 -1.43 1.85 -18.55
C TRP A 61 -0.93 3.11 -19.24
N GLU A 62 0.09 3.04 -20.10
CA GLU A 62 0.64 4.21 -20.78
C GLU A 62 -0.45 4.93 -21.59
N THR A 63 -1.31 4.17 -22.28
CA THR A 63 -2.42 4.72 -23.09
C THR A 63 -3.42 5.55 -22.27
N VAL A 64 -3.74 5.12 -21.04
CA VAL A 64 -4.79 5.77 -20.22
C VAL A 64 -4.23 6.71 -19.16
N ALA A 65 -2.97 6.50 -18.77
CA ALA A 65 -2.34 7.19 -17.65
C ALA A 65 -1.38 8.29 -18.11
N PHE A 66 -0.83 8.21 -19.32
CA PHE A 66 0.21 9.13 -19.79
C PHE A 66 -0.25 9.89 -21.04
N GLN A 67 -0.53 11.17 -20.87
CA GLN A 67 -1.09 12.01 -21.93
C GLN A 67 -0.44 13.39 -21.92
N SER A 68 -0.21 13.96 -23.11
CA SER A 68 0.43 15.27 -23.28
C SER A 68 1.74 15.40 -22.49
N GLY A 69 2.56 14.34 -22.51
CA GLY A 69 3.89 14.33 -21.89
C GLY A 69 3.90 14.20 -20.35
N ARG A 70 2.80 13.85 -19.68
CA ARG A 70 2.80 13.65 -18.22
C ARG A 70 1.81 12.57 -17.79
N MET A 71 2.00 12.01 -16.60
CA MET A 71 1.00 11.12 -16.01
C MET A 71 -0.17 11.92 -15.44
N SER A 72 -1.41 11.49 -15.67
CA SER A 72 -2.59 11.96 -14.95
C SER A 72 -2.60 11.43 -13.51
N SER A 73 -3.30 12.10 -12.59
CA SER A 73 -3.54 11.59 -11.23
C SER A 73 -4.39 10.32 -11.26
N GLU A 74 -5.54 10.42 -11.94
CA GLU A 74 -6.49 9.35 -12.17
C GLU A 74 -6.74 9.18 -13.67
N PHE A 75 -7.02 7.96 -14.13
CA PHE A 75 -7.25 7.63 -15.54
C PHE A 75 -8.43 8.41 -16.16
N SER A 76 -9.43 8.76 -15.36
CA SER A 76 -10.60 9.55 -15.80
C SER A 76 -10.33 11.06 -15.87
N GLN A 77 -9.20 11.53 -15.35
CA GLN A 77 -8.88 12.96 -15.23
C GLN A 77 -7.67 13.31 -16.12
N SER A 78 -7.84 13.28 -17.44
CA SER A 78 -6.75 13.52 -18.41
C SER A 78 -6.05 14.89 -18.28
N SER A 79 -6.74 15.90 -17.74
CA SER A 79 -6.18 17.23 -17.47
C SER A 79 -5.35 17.29 -16.18
N SER A 80 -5.55 16.35 -15.26
CA SER A 80 -4.80 16.25 -14.00
C SER A 80 -3.34 15.86 -14.25
N TRP A 81 -2.52 15.95 -13.20
CA TRP A 81 -1.14 15.48 -13.25
C TRP A 81 -0.69 14.91 -11.90
N THR A 82 0.34 14.08 -11.92
CA THR A 82 0.94 13.50 -10.72
C THR A 82 2.44 13.28 -10.91
N LEU A 83 3.22 13.45 -9.83
CA LEU A 83 4.63 13.06 -9.83
C LEU A 83 4.73 11.55 -10.07
N GLY A 84 5.60 11.12 -10.97
CA GLY A 84 5.85 9.72 -11.31
C GLY A 84 6.78 9.06 -10.31
N TYR A 85 6.55 9.21 -9.00
CA TYR A 85 7.45 8.69 -7.98
C TYR A 85 7.59 7.17 -8.01
N ASN A 86 6.60 6.42 -8.54
CA ASN A 86 6.73 4.97 -8.72
C ASN A 86 7.55 4.58 -9.97
N ILE A 87 7.86 5.51 -10.89
CA ILE A 87 8.79 5.25 -12.01
C ILE A 87 10.18 4.93 -11.46
N TYR A 88 10.57 5.52 -10.34
CA TYR A 88 11.85 5.27 -9.68
C TYR A 88 12.12 3.78 -9.45
N ALA A 89 11.11 2.98 -9.11
CA ALA A 89 11.31 1.55 -8.90
C ALA A 89 11.73 0.84 -10.20
N ALA A 90 11.20 1.26 -11.36
CA ALA A 90 11.64 0.76 -12.65
C ALA A 90 13.10 1.14 -12.92
N THR A 91 13.47 2.40 -12.66
CA THR A 91 14.85 2.90 -12.81
C THR A 91 15.82 2.13 -11.90
N LEU A 92 15.45 1.92 -10.64
CA LEU A 92 16.27 1.23 -9.65
C LEU A 92 16.53 -0.23 -10.03
N MET A 93 15.51 -0.92 -10.56
CA MET A 93 15.66 -2.31 -11.01
C MET A 93 16.32 -2.43 -12.38
N GLY A 94 16.53 -1.32 -13.11
CA GLY A 94 16.91 -1.37 -14.52
C GLY A 94 15.85 -2.05 -15.39
N ALA A 95 14.56 -1.91 -15.03
CA ALA A 95 13.47 -2.59 -15.70
C ALA A 95 13.28 -2.07 -17.13
N ASP A 96 13.38 -2.98 -18.10
CA ASP A 96 13.05 -2.74 -19.52
C ASP A 96 11.52 -2.73 -19.71
N LEU A 97 10.89 -1.70 -19.13
CA LEU A 97 9.44 -1.53 -19.13
C LEU A 97 9.04 -0.07 -19.34
N VAL A 98 9.61 0.86 -18.58
CA VAL A 98 9.27 2.29 -18.71
C VAL A 98 10.06 2.90 -19.84
N GLY A 99 9.36 3.23 -20.93
CA GLY A 99 9.97 3.78 -22.13
C GLY A 99 10.50 5.21 -21.96
N LYS A 100 11.44 5.59 -22.83
CA LYS A 100 12.03 6.93 -22.89
C LYS A 100 10.98 8.04 -23.03
N ASN A 101 9.90 7.79 -23.77
CA ASN A 101 8.75 8.70 -23.92
C ASN A 101 8.18 9.16 -22.57
N VAL A 102 7.92 8.22 -21.66
CA VAL A 102 7.36 8.50 -20.34
C VAL A 102 8.37 9.23 -19.45
N LEU A 103 9.63 8.79 -19.45
CA LEU A 103 10.71 9.39 -18.66
C LEU A 103 11.00 10.84 -19.08
N ASP A 104 11.21 11.08 -20.37
CA ASP A 104 11.54 12.41 -20.90
C ASP A 104 10.34 13.35 -20.84
N GLY A 105 9.14 12.84 -21.12
CA GLY A 105 7.92 13.64 -21.00
C GLY A 105 7.72 14.10 -19.57
N GLN A 106 7.74 13.18 -18.59
CA GLN A 106 7.59 13.56 -17.18
C GLN A 106 8.66 14.54 -16.73
N THR A 107 9.90 14.33 -17.14
CA THR A 107 11.02 15.23 -16.83
C THR A 107 10.78 16.63 -17.39
N SER A 108 10.34 16.72 -18.66
CA SER A 108 10.02 17.99 -19.32
C SER A 108 8.84 18.69 -18.63
N PHE A 109 7.82 17.93 -18.25
CA PHE A 109 6.70 18.44 -17.47
C PHE A 109 7.17 19.02 -16.14
N TYR A 110 8.03 18.34 -15.37
CA TYR A 110 8.58 18.88 -14.13
C TYR A 110 9.37 20.17 -14.36
N SER A 111 10.17 20.24 -15.42
CA SER A 111 10.87 21.48 -15.79
C SER A 111 9.89 22.63 -15.97
N SER A 112 8.76 22.40 -16.65
CA SER A 112 7.73 23.44 -16.83
C SER A 112 7.05 23.83 -15.52
N GLN A 113 6.79 22.87 -14.62
CA GLN A 113 6.18 23.12 -13.32
C GLN A 113 7.10 23.90 -12.37
N PHE A 114 8.41 23.62 -12.38
CA PHE A 114 9.38 24.41 -11.62
C PHE A 114 9.45 25.85 -12.13
N SER A 115 9.49 26.03 -13.46
CA SER A 115 9.49 27.36 -14.08
C SER A 115 8.21 28.15 -13.80
N SER A 116 7.04 27.52 -13.84
CA SER A 116 5.75 28.19 -13.65
C SER A 116 5.44 28.50 -12.19
N SER A 117 5.78 27.59 -11.27
CA SER A 117 5.50 27.78 -9.84
C SER A 117 6.43 28.78 -9.17
N GLY A 118 7.68 28.89 -9.63
CA GLY A 118 8.73 29.68 -8.96
C GLY A 118 9.05 29.21 -7.53
N SER A 119 8.59 28.02 -7.14
CA SER A 119 8.70 27.55 -5.76
C SER A 119 10.13 27.14 -5.43
N LYS A 120 10.61 27.64 -4.29
CA LYS A 120 11.89 27.22 -3.70
C LYS A 120 11.75 26.00 -2.78
N LEU A 121 10.53 25.51 -2.54
CA LEU A 121 10.24 24.45 -1.57
C LEU A 121 9.88 23.11 -2.24
N GLY A 122 10.12 22.98 -3.53
CA GLY A 122 9.82 21.78 -4.33
C GLY A 122 8.58 21.95 -5.19
N LEU A 123 7.93 20.82 -5.51
CA LEU A 123 6.67 20.78 -6.26
C LEU A 123 5.62 20.01 -5.46
N GLY A 124 4.36 20.40 -5.64
CA GLY A 124 3.23 19.56 -5.25
C GLY A 124 3.32 18.18 -5.87
N PHE A 125 2.80 17.17 -5.18
CA PHE A 125 2.91 15.81 -5.69
C PHE A 125 1.84 15.44 -6.74
N ASP A 126 0.73 16.18 -6.80
CA ASP A 126 -0.44 15.89 -7.62
C ASP A 126 -1.27 17.15 -7.81
N SER A 127 -1.97 17.29 -8.93
CA SER A 127 -2.87 18.43 -9.17
C SER A 127 -4.02 18.51 -8.15
N ASN A 128 -4.45 17.37 -7.58
CA ASN A 128 -5.46 17.33 -6.52
C ASN A 128 -4.88 17.71 -5.14
N ALA A 129 -3.57 17.91 -5.03
CA ALA A 129 -2.85 18.26 -3.82
C ALA A 129 -1.63 19.15 -4.14
N GLU A 130 -1.83 20.16 -4.99
CA GLU A 130 -0.76 20.94 -5.62
C GLU A 130 0.12 21.72 -4.61
N TYR A 131 -0.42 22.02 -3.43
CA TYR A 131 0.33 22.66 -2.35
C TYR A 131 0.94 21.68 -1.36
N ILE A 132 0.86 20.37 -1.60
CA ILE A 132 1.40 19.35 -0.69
C ILE A 132 2.66 18.76 -1.32
N VAL A 133 3.79 18.98 -0.67
CA VAL A 133 5.08 18.41 -1.09
C VAL A 133 5.41 17.23 -0.21
N LYS A 134 5.98 16.18 -0.81
CA LYS A 134 6.44 14.98 -0.10
C LYS A 134 7.89 14.69 -0.44
N SER A 135 8.81 14.88 0.51
CA SER A 135 10.27 14.75 0.30
C SER A 135 10.66 13.46 -0.42
N HIS A 136 10.16 12.34 0.11
CA HIS A 136 10.44 11.01 -0.38
C HIS A 136 9.98 10.82 -1.83
N TRP A 137 8.79 11.30 -2.17
CA TRP A 137 8.29 11.23 -3.53
C TRP A 137 9.00 12.19 -4.48
N SER A 138 9.35 13.38 -4.01
CA SER A 138 10.18 14.32 -4.76
C SER A 138 11.53 13.70 -5.10
N LEU A 139 12.17 12.97 -4.18
CA LEU A 139 13.47 12.35 -4.43
C LEU A 139 13.41 11.05 -5.24
N PHE A 140 12.30 10.32 -5.20
CA PHE A 140 12.06 9.26 -6.17
C PHE A 140 11.83 9.83 -7.58
N ALA A 141 11.03 10.89 -7.72
CA ALA A 141 10.86 11.59 -9.00
C ALA A 141 12.20 12.15 -9.51
N ALA A 142 13.04 12.71 -8.63
CA ALA A 142 14.38 13.19 -8.97
C ALA A 142 15.29 12.05 -9.47
N GLY A 143 15.27 10.88 -8.81
CA GLY A 143 16.05 9.72 -9.23
C GLY A 143 15.61 9.15 -10.57
N ALA A 144 14.33 9.29 -10.94
CA ALA A 144 13.79 8.87 -12.23
C ALA A 144 13.96 9.92 -13.34
N ALA A 145 14.29 11.17 -13.01
CA ALA A 145 14.36 12.26 -13.99
C ALA A 145 15.56 12.10 -14.93
N THR A 146 15.35 12.40 -16.21
CA THR A 146 16.40 12.30 -17.26
C THR A 146 17.23 13.58 -17.40
N SER A 147 16.90 14.63 -16.65
CA SER A 147 17.61 15.92 -16.63
C SER A 147 18.21 16.18 -15.26
N THR A 148 19.52 16.47 -15.24
CA THR A 148 20.24 16.86 -14.02
C THR A 148 19.70 18.16 -13.45
N THR A 149 19.29 19.12 -14.27
CA THR A 149 18.67 20.37 -13.81
C THR A 149 17.35 20.13 -13.08
N VAL A 150 16.49 19.27 -13.62
CA VAL A 150 15.20 18.91 -12.98
C VAL A 150 15.43 18.14 -11.69
N ARG A 151 16.34 17.16 -11.72
CA ARG A 151 16.78 16.41 -10.54
C ARG A 151 17.26 17.35 -9.43
N ASP A 152 18.16 18.28 -9.76
CA ASP A 152 18.76 19.23 -8.81
C ASP A 152 17.71 20.21 -8.28
N SER A 153 16.68 20.54 -9.07
CA SER A 153 15.55 21.37 -8.63
C SER A 153 14.73 20.69 -7.53
N PHE A 154 14.45 19.38 -7.67
CA PHE A 154 13.82 18.60 -6.59
C PHE A 154 14.69 18.53 -5.34
N ILE A 155 15.98 18.23 -5.48
CA ILE A 155 16.92 18.16 -4.36
C ILE A 155 17.00 19.50 -3.64
N SER A 156 17.13 20.59 -4.39
CA SER A 156 17.20 21.95 -3.85
C SER A 156 15.92 22.34 -3.11
N GLY A 157 14.75 21.93 -3.61
CA GLY A 157 13.48 22.17 -2.92
C GLY A 157 13.40 21.47 -1.56
N VAL A 158 13.81 20.19 -1.51
CA VAL A 158 13.88 19.41 -0.26
C VAL A 158 14.91 20.01 0.71
N TRP A 159 16.10 20.35 0.21
CA TRP A 159 17.16 21.01 0.98
C TRP A 159 16.66 22.34 1.58
N SER A 160 16.03 23.18 0.75
CA SER A 160 15.58 24.52 1.13
C SER A 160 14.52 24.48 2.21
N ARG A 161 13.59 23.52 2.12
CA ARG A 161 12.67 23.26 3.22
C ARG A 161 13.47 22.83 4.45
N THR A 162 14.29 21.79 4.34
CA THR A 162 14.98 21.17 5.49
C THR A 162 15.73 22.20 6.35
N PHE A 163 16.41 23.15 5.71
CA PHE A 163 17.20 24.19 6.38
C PHE A 163 16.49 25.56 6.47
N MET A 164 15.18 25.59 6.28
CA MET A 164 14.39 26.81 6.43
C MET A 164 14.45 27.34 7.87
N LYS A 165 14.76 28.63 8.04
CA LYS A 165 14.79 29.29 9.35
C LYS A 165 13.44 29.16 10.07
N GLY A 166 13.49 28.90 11.37
CA GLY A 166 12.29 28.73 12.20
C GLY A 166 11.68 27.33 12.17
N ARG A 167 12.30 26.36 11.47
CA ARG A 167 11.95 24.94 11.54
C ARG A 167 12.85 24.23 12.55
N ILE A 168 12.32 23.94 13.73
CA ILE A 168 13.03 23.25 14.82
C ILE A 168 12.53 21.83 15.07
N SER A 169 11.47 21.41 14.38
CA SER A 169 10.91 20.07 14.48
C SER A 169 11.77 19.04 13.75
N PRO A 170 11.71 17.74 14.14
CA PRO A 170 12.33 16.66 13.38
C PRO A 170 11.94 16.71 11.90
N PHE A 171 12.85 16.26 11.03
CA PHE A 171 12.66 16.40 9.59
C PHE A 171 11.37 15.72 9.11
N SER A 172 10.41 16.53 8.66
CA SER A 172 9.11 16.07 8.18
C SER A 172 9.16 15.65 6.73
N THR A 173 8.42 14.60 6.41
CA THR A 173 8.35 14.08 5.04
C THR A 173 7.40 14.87 4.17
N THR A 174 6.50 15.64 4.77
CA THR A 174 5.46 16.37 4.08
C THR A 174 5.39 17.81 4.58
N TRP A 175 5.17 18.76 3.68
CA TRP A 175 4.94 20.17 4.00
C TRP A 175 4.02 20.85 2.99
N ASP A 176 3.45 21.97 3.42
CA ASP A 176 2.73 22.89 2.56
C ASP A 176 3.74 23.71 1.73
N LEU A 177 3.56 23.76 0.41
CA LEU A 177 4.45 24.38 -0.56
C LEU A 177 4.60 25.89 -0.36
N ARG A 178 3.62 26.55 0.25
CA ARG A 178 3.59 28.02 0.40
C ARG A 178 4.33 28.45 1.67
N SER A 179 4.16 27.69 2.74
CA SER A 179 4.70 28.03 4.06
C SER A 179 5.93 27.20 4.48
N GLY A 180 6.10 26.00 3.91
CA GLY A 180 7.03 24.99 4.42
C GLY A 180 6.61 24.35 5.76
N ALA A 181 5.43 24.69 6.28
CA ALA A 181 4.89 24.14 7.52
C ALA A 181 4.22 22.79 7.28
N SER A 182 3.88 22.09 8.35
CA SER A 182 3.02 20.90 8.29
C SER A 182 1.66 21.29 7.67
N PRO A 183 1.15 20.55 6.68
CA PRO A 183 -0.14 20.89 6.09
C PRO A 183 -1.29 20.74 7.09
N PRO A 184 -2.34 21.56 6.99
CA PRO A 184 -3.52 21.39 7.83
C PRO A 184 -4.18 20.03 7.53
N ASN A 185 -4.71 19.38 8.57
CA ASN A 185 -5.44 18.12 8.49
C ASN A 185 -4.65 16.94 7.89
N MET A 186 -3.32 16.98 7.91
CA MET A 186 -2.48 15.89 7.43
C MET A 186 -1.29 15.66 8.35
N THR A 187 -0.91 14.39 8.54
CA THR A 187 0.32 14.05 9.25
C THR A 187 1.53 14.42 8.39
N ASP A 188 2.47 15.17 8.98
CA ASP A 188 3.67 15.63 8.28
C ASP A 188 4.76 14.56 8.15
N GLY A 189 4.60 13.44 8.86
CA GLY A 189 5.55 12.34 8.90
C GLY A 189 6.93 12.75 9.43
N SER A 190 6.96 13.58 10.47
CA SER A 190 8.17 13.91 11.23
C SER A 190 8.93 12.66 11.67
N ALA A 191 10.24 12.64 11.45
CA ALA A 191 11.13 11.50 11.76
C ALA A 191 10.71 10.16 11.13
N SER A 192 9.99 10.18 10.02
CA SER A 192 9.53 8.97 9.34
C SER A 192 10.69 8.23 8.64
N PRO A 193 10.71 6.89 8.63
CA PRO A 193 11.67 6.10 7.85
C PRO A 193 11.55 6.34 6.34
N ALA A 194 10.45 6.91 5.85
CA ALA A 194 10.32 7.31 4.45
C ALA A 194 11.40 8.33 4.02
N GLN A 195 12.03 9.03 4.97
CA GLN A 195 13.21 9.87 4.71
C GLN A 195 14.41 9.09 4.18
N GLY A 196 14.41 7.75 4.24
CA GLY A 196 15.43 6.92 3.56
C GLY A 196 15.51 7.20 2.04
N ALA A 197 14.44 7.74 1.43
CA ALA A 197 14.45 8.20 0.05
C ALA A 197 15.50 9.28 -0.26
N MET A 198 16.11 9.92 0.75
CA MET A 198 17.29 10.80 0.56
C MET A 198 18.45 10.09 -0.13
N PHE A 199 18.55 8.78 0.02
CA PHE A 199 19.59 7.95 -0.59
C PHE A 199 19.19 7.37 -1.95
N SER A 200 18.03 7.75 -2.50
CA SER A 200 17.52 7.17 -3.75
C SER A 200 18.51 7.31 -4.92
N LEU A 201 19.07 8.51 -5.11
CA LEU A 201 20.06 8.75 -6.16
C LEU A 201 21.35 7.96 -5.93
N LEU A 202 21.80 7.83 -4.68
CA LEU A 202 22.99 7.04 -4.37
C LEU A 202 22.76 5.56 -4.70
N ALA A 203 21.56 5.05 -4.41
CA ALA A 203 21.20 3.67 -4.71
C ALA A 203 21.29 3.36 -6.21
N LEU A 204 20.99 4.33 -7.09
CA LEU A 204 21.13 4.17 -8.55
C LEU A 204 22.58 4.08 -9.03
N THR A 205 23.55 4.47 -8.20
CA THR A 205 24.99 4.38 -8.54
C THR A 205 25.65 3.11 -8.01
N LEU A 206 24.91 2.29 -7.25
CA LEU A 206 25.45 1.06 -6.70
C LEU A 206 25.71 0.05 -7.82
N PRO A 207 26.86 -0.64 -7.82
CA PRO A 207 27.13 -1.68 -8.79
C PRO A 207 26.19 -2.87 -8.56
N ASN A 208 25.67 -3.44 -9.64
CA ASN A 208 24.92 -4.69 -9.56
C ASN A 208 25.88 -5.83 -9.18
N VAL A 209 25.68 -6.41 -8.00
CA VAL A 209 26.42 -7.60 -7.55
C VAL A 209 25.64 -8.85 -7.97
N PRO A 210 26.21 -9.74 -8.80
CA PRO A 210 25.55 -10.98 -9.15
C PRO A 210 25.31 -11.84 -7.90
N THR A 211 24.08 -12.30 -7.70
CA THR A 211 23.79 -13.26 -6.63
C THR A 211 24.24 -14.65 -7.06
N ASN A 212 25.45 -15.04 -6.65
CA ASN A 212 25.92 -16.42 -6.77
C ASN A 212 25.14 -17.29 -5.77
N PHE A 213 24.11 -17.98 -6.25
CA PHE A 213 23.45 -19.02 -5.47
C PHE A 213 24.34 -20.27 -5.43
N ASN A 214 25.45 -20.21 -4.68
CA ASN A 214 26.21 -21.42 -4.36
C ASN A 214 25.34 -22.31 -3.48
N SER A 215 24.97 -23.47 -4.00
CA SER A 215 24.28 -24.52 -3.26
C SER A 215 25.18 -25.25 -2.25
N ASP A 216 26.39 -24.77 -2.01
CA ASP A 216 27.42 -25.46 -1.19
C ASP A 216 27.09 -25.52 0.31
N GLY A 217 26.00 -24.87 0.75
CA GLY A 217 25.46 -25.01 2.11
C GLY A 217 24.46 -26.16 2.32
N LEU A 218 24.16 -26.95 1.28
CA LEU A 218 23.21 -28.08 1.34
C LEU A 218 23.86 -29.44 1.07
N SER A 219 25.19 -29.52 1.17
CA SER A 219 25.93 -30.79 1.12
C SER A 219 25.81 -31.54 2.44
N GLY A 220 24.59 -31.98 2.76
CA GLY A 220 24.32 -33.03 3.72
C GLY A 220 24.17 -34.35 2.97
N ASP A 221 25.20 -35.18 3.08
CA ASP A 221 25.30 -36.62 2.79
C ASP A 221 24.36 -37.23 1.73
N SER A 222 24.98 -37.64 0.63
CA SER A 222 24.41 -38.45 -0.45
C SER A 222 23.94 -39.82 0.05
N SER A 223 22.70 -39.89 0.54
CA SER A 223 21.91 -41.12 0.52
C SER A 223 20.74 -40.96 -0.45
N LYS A 224 20.55 -41.96 -1.33
CA LYS A 224 19.50 -42.02 -2.35
C LYS A 224 18.13 -41.67 -1.75
N GLN A 225 17.64 -40.45 -1.94
CA GLN A 225 16.24 -40.12 -1.69
C GLN A 225 15.53 -39.72 -2.97
N GLN A 226 14.74 -40.69 -3.43
CA GLN A 226 13.69 -40.60 -4.43
C GLN A 226 12.82 -39.36 -4.15
N GLY A 227 12.64 -38.51 -5.18
CA GLY A 227 11.95 -37.23 -5.06
C GLY A 227 10.61 -37.33 -4.35
N ARG A 228 10.46 -36.62 -3.23
CA ARG A 228 9.20 -36.53 -2.49
C ARG A 228 8.22 -35.67 -3.29
N LYS A 229 7.43 -36.31 -4.15
CA LYS A 229 6.21 -35.71 -4.70
C LYS A 229 5.32 -35.31 -3.53
N VAL A 230 5.06 -34.01 -3.37
CA VAL A 230 4.10 -33.53 -2.40
C VAL A 230 2.72 -34.03 -2.85
N SER A 231 2.12 -34.93 -2.08
CA SER A 231 0.81 -35.49 -2.41
C SER A 231 -0.25 -34.40 -2.26
N ALA A 232 -0.75 -33.89 -3.37
CA ALA A 232 -1.92 -33.00 -3.41
C ALA A 232 -3.11 -33.58 -2.63
N GLY A 233 -3.20 -34.92 -2.49
CA GLY A 233 -4.20 -35.60 -1.68
C GLY A 233 -4.09 -35.34 -0.18
N ALA A 234 -2.88 -35.13 0.37
CA ALA A 234 -2.71 -34.79 1.78
C ALA A 234 -3.17 -33.36 2.09
N ILE A 235 -2.95 -32.43 1.15
CA ILE A 235 -3.39 -31.03 1.26
C ILE A 235 -4.91 -30.97 1.08
N ALA A 236 -5.47 -31.68 0.10
CA ALA A 236 -6.92 -31.76 -0.10
C ALA A 236 -7.64 -32.42 1.08
N GLY A 237 -7.07 -33.49 1.67
CA GLY A 237 -7.66 -34.18 2.82
C GLY A 237 -7.73 -33.31 4.08
N GLY A 238 -6.71 -32.49 4.35
CA GLY A 238 -6.70 -31.57 5.49
C GLY A 238 -7.76 -30.47 5.39
N VAL A 239 -7.96 -29.91 4.19
CA VAL A 239 -8.95 -28.84 3.96
C VAL A 239 -10.39 -29.37 4.07
N VAL A 240 -10.66 -30.55 3.50
CA VAL A 240 -11.99 -31.17 3.58
C VAL A 240 -12.31 -31.62 5.01
N GLY A 241 -11.34 -32.18 5.73
CA GLY A 241 -11.51 -32.54 7.14
C GLY A 241 -11.77 -31.33 8.05
N GLY A 242 -11.03 -30.23 7.84
CA GLY A 242 -11.23 -29.00 8.61
C GLY A 242 -12.62 -28.37 8.40
N LEU A 243 -13.10 -28.34 7.15
CA LEU A 243 -14.44 -27.81 6.83
C LEU A 243 -15.56 -28.65 7.46
N ALA A 244 -15.42 -29.98 7.49
CA ALA A 244 -16.41 -30.87 8.11
C ALA A 244 -16.51 -30.66 9.64
N VAL A 245 -15.37 -30.47 10.31
CA VAL A 245 -15.34 -30.22 11.76
C VAL A 245 -15.95 -28.85 12.09
N ILE A 246 -15.65 -27.81 11.31
CA ILE A 246 -16.24 -26.48 11.51
C ILE A 246 -17.75 -26.51 11.32
N LEU A 247 -18.25 -27.21 10.29
CA LEU A 247 -19.69 -27.37 10.07
C LEU A 247 -20.37 -28.13 11.23
N ALA A 248 -19.74 -29.18 11.75
CA ALA A 248 -20.25 -29.92 12.90
C ALA A 248 -20.34 -29.05 14.17
N LEU A 249 -19.34 -28.20 14.42
CA LEU A 249 -19.34 -27.27 15.56
C LEU A 249 -20.41 -26.19 15.43
N ILE A 250 -20.66 -25.67 14.22
CA ILE A 250 -21.74 -24.71 13.96
C ILE A 250 -23.11 -25.34 14.21
N LEU A 251 -23.33 -26.57 13.73
CA LEU A 251 -24.59 -27.30 13.96
C LEU A 251 -24.81 -27.61 15.44
N LEU A 252 -23.75 -27.98 16.17
CA LEU A 252 -23.81 -28.19 17.61
C LEU A 252 -24.17 -26.90 18.36
N ALA A 253 -23.59 -25.76 17.97
CA ALA A 253 -23.90 -24.46 18.56
C ALA A 253 -25.37 -24.06 18.34
N ILE A 254 -25.89 -24.28 17.13
CA ILE A 254 -27.31 -24.02 16.81
C ILE A 254 -28.24 -24.93 17.62
N PHE A 255 -27.89 -26.22 17.77
CA PHE A 255 -28.66 -27.17 18.56
C PHE A 255 -28.71 -26.78 20.05
N LEU A 256 -27.58 -26.38 20.63
CA LEU A 256 -27.51 -25.90 22.02
C LEU A 256 -28.28 -24.60 22.22
N ALA A 257 -28.22 -23.67 21.26
CA ALA A 257 -28.99 -22.43 21.30
C ALA A 257 -30.51 -22.67 21.23
N ARG A 258 -30.96 -23.62 20.40
CA ARG A 258 -32.36 -24.03 20.32
C ARG A 258 -32.85 -24.67 21.62
N ARG A 259 -32.01 -25.53 22.23
CA ARG A 259 -32.33 -26.17 23.52
C ARG A 259 -32.43 -25.16 24.67
N ARG A 260 -31.62 -24.09 24.66
CA ARG A 260 -31.72 -23.00 25.64
C ARG A 260 -33.01 -22.18 25.48
N ARG A 261 -33.42 -21.88 24.24
CA ARG A 261 -34.68 -21.16 23.97
C ARG A 261 -35.92 -21.95 24.41
N GLN A 262 -35.91 -23.28 24.27
CA GLN A 262 -37.01 -24.11 24.77
C GLN A 262 -37.12 -24.13 26.30
N LYS A 263 -36.01 -23.94 27.03
CA LYS A 263 -36.05 -23.82 28.49
C LYS A 263 -36.57 -22.47 28.97
N GLN A 264 -36.30 -21.39 28.24
CA GLN A 264 -36.81 -20.05 28.59
C GLN A 264 -38.31 -19.89 28.34
N ILE A 265 -38.91 -20.65 27.41
CA ILE A 265 -40.37 -20.62 27.17
C ILE A 265 -41.16 -21.29 28.31
N GLN A 266 -40.50 -22.04 29.22
CA GLN A 266 -41.15 -22.72 30.34
C GLN A 266 -41.02 -21.96 31.68
N GLU A 267 -40.32 -20.82 31.73
CA GLU A 267 -40.18 -19.99 32.94
C GLU A 267 -40.99 -18.67 32.92
N ASP A 268 -41.68 -18.33 31.82
CA ASP A 268 -42.59 -17.18 31.74
C ASP A 268 -44.07 -17.62 31.86
N ASP A 269 -44.46 -18.15 33.03
CA ASP A 269 -45.87 -18.28 33.43
C ASP A 269 -46.18 -17.23 34.52
N PRO A 270 -46.96 -16.17 34.23
CA PRO A 270 -47.20 -15.08 35.16
C PRO A 270 -48.48 -15.34 35.96
N ASP A 271 -48.41 -16.23 36.94
CA ASP A 271 -49.34 -16.25 38.06
C ASP A 271 -48.59 -16.79 39.28
N ILE A 272 -48.89 -16.27 40.48
CA ILE A 272 -48.23 -16.54 41.77
C ILE A 272 -47.06 -15.58 42.09
N ASN A 273 -47.35 -14.30 42.28
CA ASN A 273 -46.67 -13.49 43.32
C ASN A 273 -47.51 -12.27 43.75
N PHE A 274 -48.82 -12.46 43.85
CA PHE A 274 -49.71 -11.52 44.52
C PHE A 274 -50.51 -12.26 45.59
N ARG A 275 -49.84 -12.72 46.65
CA ARG A 275 -50.45 -12.95 47.97
C ARG A 275 -49.43 -13.47 48.99
N LEU A 276 -49.33 -12.70 50.07
CA LEU A 276 -49.09 -13.09 51.46
C LEU A 276 -47.82 -12.56 52.13
N HIS A 277 -48.08 -11.96 53.29
CA HIS A 277 -47.21 -11.64 54.43
C HIS A 277 -46.42 -10.32 54.32
N THR A 278 -46.57 -9.32 55.21
CA THR A 278 -47.16 -9.26 56.57
C THR A 278 -47.26 -7.79 57.03
N CYS A 279 -48.36 -7.44 57.72
CA CYS A 279 -48.45 -6.36 58.74
C CYS A 279 -47.93 -6.94 60.10
N PRO A 280 -47.72 -6.21 61.23
CA PRO A 280 -48.17 -4.85 61.57
C PRO A 280 -47.20 -3.95 62.38
N ARG A 281 -47.54 -2.65 62.50
CA ARG A 281 -47.17 -1.80 63.65
C ARG A 281 -48.13 -0.61 63.81
N GLU A 282 -48.99 -0.67 64.82
CA GLU A 282 -49.66 0.48 65.47
C GLU A 282 -48.69 1.08 66.53
N PRO A 283 -48.84 2.34 67.00
CA PRO A 283 -50.08 2.86 67.61
C PRO A 283 -50.42 4.34 67.35
N ALA A 284 -51.66 4.71 67.71
CA ALA A 284 -52.04 5.80 68.62
C ALA A 284 -53.19 6.68 68.12
N ALA A 285 -54.23 6.70 68.97
CA ALA A 285 -55.47 7.43 68.87
C ALA A 285 -55.33 8.96 69.04
N SER A 286 -56.31 9.70 68.50
CA SER A 286 -56.89 10.90 69.13
C SER A 286 -58.11 11.38 68.34
N ASP A 287 -59.23 11.51 69.04
CA ASP A 287 -60.52 12.10 68.66
C ASP A 287 -60.47 13.40 67.85
N ARG A 288 -61.50 13.62 67.02
CA ARG A 288 -62.48 14.72 67.19
C ARG A 288 -63.65 14.64 66.19
N SER A 289 -64.85 14.74 66.78
CA SER A 289 -66.17 15.16 66.27
C SER A 289 -66.81 14.42 65.10
#